data_AF-A0A0B8PIH4-F1
#
_entry.id   AF-A0A0B8PIH4-F1
#
_cell.length_a   1.000
_cell.length_b   1.000
_cell.length_c   1.000
_cell.angle_alpha   90.00
_cell.angle_beta   90.00
_cell.angle_gamma   90.00
#
_symmetry.space_group_name_H-M   'P 1'
#
loop_
_entity.id
_entity.type
_entity.pdbx_description
1 polymer ?
#
loop_
_entity_poly.entity_id
_entity_poly.type
_entity_poly.pdbx_seq_one_letter_code
_entity_poly.pdbx_strand_id
1 'polypeptide(L)'
;MGLGFDQGLGISAELFEQVDAFIGNDGVSADYLVLNDKKFTPSIPFSYFVGVGGFYEFDKTWHGEHGYGRQRCDRDINGAVNCYYDHHYYYGDQDDYFNEYGLRVPLGLDWKFAPQWDTYASLAPKVVIPNNFHFGIDAALGVRYAFE
;
A
#
# COMPACT_ATOMS: atom_id res chain seq x y z
N MET A 1 -6.96 -11.02 15.94
CA MET A 1 -5.73 -11.11 15.12
C MET A 1 -6.06 -11.77 13.80
N GLY A 2 -5.35 -11.49 12.73
CA GLY A 2 -5.68 -11.96 11.40
C GLY A 2 -4.52 -11.95 10.44
N LEU A 3 -4.83 -12.32 9.20
CA LEU A 3 -3.94 -12.16 8.05
C LEU A 3 -4.61 -11.22 7.06
N GLY A 4 -3.80 -10.46 6.35
CA GLY A 4 -4.33 -9.54 5.35
C GLY A 4 -3.26 -8.99 4.44
N PHE A 5 -3.68 -8.03 3.65
CA PHE A 5 -2.83 -7.15 2.86
C PHE A 5 -3.02 -5.73 3.39
N ASP A 6 -1.96 -5.11 3.88
CA ASP A 6 -1.81 -3.68 4.19
C ASP A 6 -0.31 -3.40 4.31
N GLN A 7 0.28 -2.49 3.52
CA GLN A 7 1.74 -2.42 3.41
C GLN A 7 2.36 -3.80 3.06
N GLY A 8 1.75 -4.49 2.10
CA GLY A 8 2.11 -5.86 1.71
C GLY A 8 1.29 -6.95 2.41
N LEU A 9 1.66 -8.22 2.22
CA LEU A 9 1.05 -9.37 2.89
C LEU A 9 1.57 -9.47 4.33
N GLY A 10 0.68 -9.71 5.30
CA GLY A 10 1.09 -9.67 6.70
C GLY A 10 0.05 -10.16 7.71
N ILE A 11 0.34 -9.82 8.96
CA ILE A 11 -0.48 -10.11 10.13
C ILE A 11 -1.12 -8.82 10.62
N SER A 12 -2.42 -8.90 10.92
CA SER A 12 -3.18 -7.81 11.55
C SER A 12 -3.56 -8.15 12.98
N ALA A 13 -3.64 -7.13 13.83
CA ALA A 13 -4.11 -7.24 15.19
C ALA A 13 -4.92 -6.00 15.57
N GLU A 14 -6.21 -6.21 15.84
CA GLU A 14 -7.03 -5.21 16.52
C GLU A 14 -6.87 -5.38 18.03
N LEU A 15 -6.46 -4.30 18.71
CA LEU A 15 -6.22 -4.22 20.14
C LEU A 15 -7.21 -3.25 20.77
N PHE A 16 -7.85 -3.70 21.86
CA PHE A 16 -8.78 -2.90 22.65
C PHE A 16 -9.94 -2.29 21.84
N GLU A 17 -10.32 -2.89 20.71
CA GLU A 17 -11.34 -2.39 19.78
C GLU A 17 -11.08 -0.96 19.24
N GLN A 18 -9.85 -0.45 19.42
CA GLN A 18 -9.51 0.96 19.15
C GLN A 18 -8.21 1.12 18.39
N VAL A 19 -7.36 0.10 18.34
CA VAL A 19 -6.08 0.17 17.64
C VAL A 19 -6.01 -0.98 16.66
N ASP A 20 -5.94 -0.68 15.38
CA ASP A 20 -5.61 -1.67 14.35
C ASP A 20 -4.12 -1.56 14.03
N ALA A 21 -3.39 -2.64 14.22
CA ALA A 21 -1.95 -2.71 13.94
C ALA A 21 -1.68 -3.77 12.87
N PHE A 22 -0.80 -3.45 11.93
CA PHE A 22 -0.43 -4.35 10.86
C PHE A 22 1.08 -4.45 10.71
N ILE A 23 1.57 -5.66 10.45
CA ILE A 23 2.95 -5.94 10.09
C ILE A 23 2.94 -6.74 8.79
N GLY A 24 3.29 -6.07 7.70
CA GLY A 24 3.44 -6.63 6.37
C GLY A 24 4.90 -6.85 5.98
N ASN A 25 5.11 -7.47 4.83
CA ASN A 25 6.44 -7.62 4.26
C ASN A 25 7.00 -6.32 3.66
N ASP A 26 6.17 -5.33 3.35
CA ASP A 26 6.61 -4.04 2.76
C ASP A 26 6.61 -2.90 3.80
N GLY A 27 5.94 -3.09 4.94
CA GLY A 27 5.84 -2.06 5.98
C GLY A 27 5.07 -2.47 7.23
N VAL A 28 4.96 -1.53 8.17
CA VAL A 28 4.09 -1.59 9.33
C VAL A 28 3.11 -0.43 9.33
N SER A 29 1.91 -0.64 9.89
CA SER A 29 0.92 0.41 10.13
C SER A 29 0.32 0.29 11.53
N ALA A 30 -0.10 1.42 12.08
CA ALA A 30 -0.85 1.49 13.32
C ALA A 30 -1.87 2.62 13.25
N ASP A 31 -3.14 2.25 13.34
CA ASP A 31 -4.29 3.13 13.16
C ASP A 31 -5.15 3.14 14.43
N TYR A 32 -5.45 4.33 14.94
CA TYR A 32 -6.44 4.52 16.00
C TYR A 32 -7.83 4.64 15.38
N LEU A 33 -8.71 3.69 15.68
CA LEU A 33 -10.09 3.63 15.22
C LEU A 33 -10.95 4.60 16.02
N VAL A 34 -11.15 5.80 15.46
CA VAL A 34 -12.01 6.85 16.03
C VAL A 34 -13.47 6.40 16.06
N LEU A 35 -13.88 5.70 14.99
CA LEU A 35 -15.17 5.03 14.90
C LEU A 35 -14.88 3.56 14.61
N ASN A 36 -15.42 2.66 15.42
CA ASN A 36 -15.36 1.22 15.19
C ASN A 36 -16.75 0.60 15.33
N ASP A 37 -17.00 -0.47 14.57
CA ASP A 37 -18.22 -1.29 14.53
C ASP A 37 -19.53 -0.48 14.43
N LYS A 38 -19.56 0.58 13.62
CA LYS A 38 -20.77 1.39 13.39
C LYS A 38 -21.61 0.81 12.26
N LYS A 39 -22.92 0.72 12.44
CA LYS A 39 -23.84 0.20 11.42
C LYS A 39 -24.44 1.32 10.59
N PHE A 40 -24.47 1.18 9.28
CA PHE A 40 -25.20 2.12 8.41
C PHE A 40 -26.71 2.00 8.59
N THR A 41 -27.22 0.77 8.65
CA THR A 41 -28.64 0.44 8.84
C THR A 41 -28.74 -0.95 9.45
N PRO A 42 -29.73 -1.25 10.31
CA PRO A 42 -29.87 -2.57 10.93
C PRO A 42 -30.03 -3.75 9.97
N SER A 43 -30.39 -3.49 8.70
CA SER A 43 -30.72 -4.52 7.70
C SER A 43 -29.53 -5.02 6.89
N ILE A 44 -28.37 -4.35 6.94
CA ILE A 44 -27.16 -4.80 6.21
C ILE A 44 -26.16 -5.44 7.17
N PRO A 45 -25.47 -6.52 6.77
CA PRO A 45 -24.56 -7.27 7.63
C PRO A 45 -23.17 -6.62 7.77
N PHE A 46 -23.02 -5.36 7.31
CA PHE A 46 -21.76 -4.63 7.30
C PHE A 46 -21.74 -3.54 8.35
N SER A 47 -20.67 -3.46 9.13
CA SER A 47 -20.30 -2.27 9.89
C SER A 47 -19.18 -1.52 9.19
N TYR A 48 -18.92 -0.30 9.65
CA TYR A 48 -17.83 0.53 9.15
C TYR A 48 -16.96 1.04 10.30
N PHE A 49 -15.72 1.35 9.94
CA PHE A 49 -14.77 1.99 10.81
C PHE A 49 -14.10 3.18 10.11
N VAL A 50 -13.63 4.12 10.92
CA VAL A 50 -12.83 5.26 10.50
C VAL A 50 -11.72 5.44 11.51
N GLY A 51 -10.49 5.55 11.03
CA GLY A 51 -9.32 5.72 11.90
C GLY A 51 -8.39 6.84 11.45
N VAL A 52 -7.37 7.07 12.25
CA VAL A 52 -6.22 7.90 11.94
C VAL A 52 -4.97 7.21 12.47
N GLY A 53 -3.92 7.19 11.67
CA GLY A 53 -2.71 6.49 12.05
C GLY A 53 -1.51 6.86 11.22
N GLY A 54 -0.49 6.03 11.37
CA GLY A 54 0.76 6.16 10.66
C GLY A 54 1.21 4.85 10.06
N PHE A 55 2.07 4.96 9.07
CA PHE A 55 2.73 3.81 8.44
C PHE A 55 4.22 4.08 8.33
N TYR A 56 4.97 2.99 8.21
CA TYR A 56 6.40 2.99 7.93
C TYR A 56 6.69 1.86 6.96
N GLU A 57 7.09 2.20 5.75
CA GLU A 57 7.46 1.27 4.68
C GLU A 57 8.99 1.12 4.68
N PHE A 58 9.47 -0.12 4.71
CA PHE A 58 10.90 -0.44 4.81
C PHE A 58 11.43 -1.25 3.61
N ASP A 59 10.55 -1.84 2.81
CA ASP A 59 10.91 -2.57 1.60
C ASP A 59 10.03 -2.11 0.45
N LYS A 60 10.53 -1.18 -0.36
CA LYS A 60 9.93 -0.83 -1.64
C LYS A 60 10.84 -1.29 -2.76
N THR A 61 10.87 -2.60 -2.99
CA THR A 61 11.30 -3.16 -4.27
C THR A 61 10.22 -2.87 -5.33
N TRP A 62 10.10 -1.62 -5.78
CA TRP A 62 9.33 -1.32 -6.99
C TRP A 62 10.09 -1.87 -8.21
N HIS A 63 9.53 -2.88 -8.88
CA HIS A 63 9.95 -3.29 -10.22
C HIS A 63 9.47 -2.28 -11.26
N GLY A 64 10.13 -1.12 -11.33
CA GLY A 64 9.95 -0.13 -12.39
C GLY A 64 10.86 -0.45 -13.57
N GLU A 65 10.30 -0.90 -14.69
CA GLU A 65 11.02 -1.06 -15.95
C GLU A 65 11.41 0.33 -16.49
N HIS A 66 12.65 0.77 -16.25
CA HIS A 66 13.17 2.04 -16.78
C HIS A 66 14.06 1.79 -18.00
N GLY A 67 13.49 1.94 -19.19
CA GLY A 67 14.23 1.97 -20.45
C GLY A 67 14.32 3.40 -21.01
N TYR A 68 15.54 3.89 -21.26
CA TYR A 68 15.75 5.12 -22.03
C TYR A 68 16.19 4.76 -23.46
N GLY A 69 15.37 5.13 -24.45
CA GLY A 69 15.71 4.99 -25.86
C GLY A 69 16.62 6.12 -26.34
N ARG A 70 17.68 5.80 -27.08
CA ARG A 70 18.50 6.80 -27.78
C ARG A 70 18.33 6.64 -29.29
N GLN A 71 18.09 7.75 -29.97
CA GLN A 71 18.13 7.81 -31.43
C GLN A 71 19.58 7.97 -31.87
N ARG A 72 20.11 7.00 -32.62
CA ARG A 72 21.44 7.08 -33.24
C ARG A 72 21.28 7.22 -34.74
N CYS A 73 22.11 8.07 -35.34
CA CYS A 73 22.15 8.28 -36.78
C CYS A 73 23.59 8.11 -37.26
N ASP A 74 23.81 7.15 -38.14
CA ASP A 74 25.12 6.88 -38.74
C ASP A 74 25.09 7.22 -40.23
N ARG A 75 26.21 7.72 -40.75
CA ARG A 75 26.34 8.14 -42.14
C ARG A 75 27.17 7.11 -42.90
N ASP A 76 26.64 6.60 -43.99
CA ASP A 76 27.36 5.64 -44.84
C ASP A 76 28.40 6.33 -45.73
N ILE A 77 29.22 5.53 -46.41
CA ILE A 77 30.29 6.01 -47.30
C ILE A 77 29.77 6.75 -48.54
N ASN A 78 28.49 6.58 -48.86
CA ASN A 78 27.81 7.28 -49.96
C ASN A 78 27.15 8.59 -49.49
N GLY A 79 27.27 8.90 -48.20
CA GLY A 79 26.76 10.11 -47.58
C GLY A 79 25.30 10.05 -47.13
N ALA A 80 24.64 8.89 -47.25
CA ALA A 80 23.28 8.68 -46.77
C ALA A 80 23.28 8.54 -45.23
N VAL A 81 22.30 9.17 -44.58
CA VAL A 81 22.14 9.15 -43.12
C VAL A 81 21.05 8.14 -42.77
N ASN A 82 21.42 7.11 -42.01
CA ASN A 82 20.49 6.10 -41.50
C ASN A 82 20.34 6.28 -39.99
N CYS A 83 19.11 6.57 -39.55
CA CYS A 83 18.78 6.68 -38.15
C CYS A 83 18.06 5.41 -37.69
N TYR A 84 18.53 4.83 -36.59
CA TYR A 84 17.87 3.72 -35.92
C TYR A 84 17.61 4.08 -34.46
N TYR A 85 16.53 3.52 -33.93
CA TYR A 85 16.13 3.66 -32.54
C TYR A 85 16.72 2.49 -31.77
N ASP A 86 17.56 2.79 -30.79
CA ASP A 86 18.19 1.78 -29.94
C ASP A 86 17.57 1.84 -28.54
N HIS A 87 17.14 0.69 -28.03
CA HIS A 87 16.57 0.50 -26.70
C HIS A 87 17.57 -0.27 -25.86
N HIS A 88 18.19 0.42 -24.90
CA HIS A 88 19.06 -0.22 -23.91
C HIS A 88 18.29 -0.42 -22.61
N TYR A 89 18.18 -1.69 -22.20
CA TYR A 89 17.67 -2.09 -20.90
C TYR A 89 18.84 -2.21 -19.93
N TYR A 90 18.78 -1.48 -18.82
CA TYR A 90 19.71 -1.64 -17.70
C TYR A 90 18.93 -2.19 -16.51
N TYR A 91 19.37 -3.34 -15.98
CA TYR A 91 19.03 -3.76 -14.61
C TYR A 91 19.95 -2.99 -13.68
N GLY A 92 19.43 -1.92 -13.08
CA GLY A 92 20.12 -1.16 -12.05
C GLY A 92 19.33 -1.29 -10.76
N ASP A 93 19.81 -2.12 -9.84
CA ASP A 93 19.34 -2.15 -8.45
C ASP A 93 19.94 -0.92 -7.76
N GLN A 94 19.17 0.16 -7.64
CA GLN A 94 19.48 1.25 -6.74
C GLN A 94 18.70 1.00 -5.43
N ASP A 95 19.37 0.30 -4.51
CA ASP A 95 18.95 0.15 -3.12
C ASP A 95 19.14 1.47 -2.37
N ASP A 96 18.35 2.48 -2.75
CA ASP A 96 18.19 3.66 -1.93
C ASP A 96 17.18 3.32 -0.82
N TYR A 97 17.67 2.78 0.30
CA TYR A 97 16.88 2.48 1.50
C TYR A 97 16.34 3.75 2.15
N PHE A 98 15.37 4.41 1.52
CA PHE A 98 14.58 5.44 2.15
C PHE A 98 13.37 4.79 2.79
N ASN A 99 13.36 4.80 4.11
CA ASN A 99 12.16 4.44 4.85
C ASN A 99 11.13 5.56 4.68
N GLU A 100 10.04 5.26 4.00
CA GLU A 100 8.93 6.19 3.84
C GLU A 100 7.99 6.05 5.03
N TYR A 101 7.68 7.17 5.67
CA TYR A 101 6.69 7.21 6.73
C TYR A 101 5.75 8.39 6.53
N GLY A 102 4.57 8.24 7.09
CA GLY A 102 3.53 9.23 6.90
C GLY A 102 2.34 9.00 7.79
N LEU A 103 1.34 9.85 7.57
CA LEU A 103 0.05 9.75 8.21
C LEU A 103 -0.96 9.18 7.22
N ARG A 104 -1.93 8.42 7.73
CA ARG A 104 -3.02 7.84 6.95
C ARG A 104 -4.35 7.92 7.71
N VAL A 105 -5.43 7.87 6.95
CA VAL A 105 -6.81 7.94 7.48
C VAL A 105 -7.59 6.77 6.89
N PRO A 106 -7.58 5.58 7.50
CA PRO A 106 -8.33 4.44 6.97
C PRO A 106 -9.84 4.63 7.11
N LEU A 107 -10.57 4.34 6.04
CA LEU A 107 -12.01 4.18 6.01
C LEU A 107 -12.33 2.78 5.51
N GLY A 108 -13.03 1.99 6.32
CA GLY A 108 -13.24 0.59 6.00
C GLY A 108 -14.58 0.03 6.41
N LEU A 109 -14.81 -1.20 5.95
CA LEU A 109 -15.98 -2.01 6.20
C LEU A 109 -15.56 -3.31 6.89
N ASP A 110 -16.34 -3.72 7.87
CA ASP A 110 -16.22 -5.01 8.54
C ASP A 110 -17.43 -5.88 8.22
N TRP A 111 -17.18 -7.17 8.01
CA TRP A 111 -18.21 -8.19 7.86
C TRP A 111 -17.92 -9.39 8.75
N LYS A 112 -18.74 -9.54 9.80
CA LYS A 112 -18.76 -10.71 10.69
C LYS A 112 -19.52 -11.85 10.00
N PHE A 113 -18.81 -12.66 9.21
CA PHE A 113 -19.41 -13.72 8.38
C PHE A 113 -19.57 -15.06 9.11
N ALA A 114 -18.84 -15.27 10.22
CA ALA A 114 -18.96 -16.45 11.07
C ALA A 114 -18.68 -16.08 12.55
N PRO A 115 -19.12 -16.91 13.52
CA PRO A 115 -18.77 -16.68 14.93
C PRO A 115 -17.26 -16.54 15.09
N GLN A 116 -16.80 -15.48 15.78
CA GLN A 116 -15.39 -15.16 16.01
C GLN A 116 -14.58 -14.81 14.77
N TRP A 117 -15.16 -14.82 13.56
CA TRP A 117 -14.46 -14.48 12.33
C TRP A 117 -15.08 -13.26 11.66
N ASP A 118 -14.22 -12.32 11.29
CA ASP A 118 -14.59 -11.21 10.44
C ASP A 118 -13.63 -11.05 9.26
N THR A 119 -14.09 -10.31 8.27
CA THR A 119 -13.24 -9.79 7.20
C THR A 119 -13.39 -8.29 7.15
N TYR A 120 -12.30 -7.60 6.81
CA TYR A 120 -12.27 -6.15 6.69
C TYR A 120 -11.72 -5.76 5.33
N ALA A 121 -12.21 -4.65 4.79
CA ALA A 121 -11.63 -3.99 3.63
C ALA A 121 -11.61 -2.48 3.87
N SER A 122 -10.50 -1.81 3.53
CA SER A 122 -10.37 -0.38 3.75
C SER A 122 -9.60 0.33 2.65
N LEU A 123 -9.84 1.64 2.56
CA LEU A 123 -9.06 2.57 1.76
C LEU A 123 -8.55 3.67 2.69
N ALA A 124 -7.28 4.03 2.58
CA ALA A 124 -6.65 5.00 3.44
C ALA A 124 -5.93 6.07 2.61
N PRO A 125 -6.47 7.29 2.49
CA PRO A 125 -5.68 8.43 2.04
C PRO A 125 -4.46 8.59 2.93
N LYS A 126 -3.28 8.74 2.32
CA LYS A 126 -2.01 8.90 3.02
C LYS A 126 -1.23 10.11 2.56
N VAL A 127 -0.42 10.63 3.47
CA VAL A 127 0.51 11.73 3.22
C VAL A 127 1.89 11.29 3.68
N VAL A 128 2.82 11.23 2.73
CA VAL A 128 4.25 10.98 2.99
C VAL A 128 4.92 12.31 3.37
N ILE A 129 5.67 12.30 4.46
CA ILE A 129 6.26 13.51 5.08
C ILE A 129 7.66 13.88 4.54
N PRO A 130 8.61 12.94 4.30
CA PRO A 130 9.97 13.34 3.89
C PRO A 130 10.04 14.07 2.54
N ASN A 131 10.68 15.24 2.56
CA ASN A 131 11.17 16.12 1.48
C ASN A 131 10.22 16.59 0.37
N ASN A 132 9.00 16.04 0.23
CA ASN A 132 7.87 16.61 -0.53
C ASN A 132 6.56 15.96 -0.06
N PHE A 133 5.52 16.77 0.17
CA PHE A 133 4.17 16.27 0.47
C PHE A 133 3.66 15.42 -0.71
N HIS A 134 3.69 14.09 -0.57
CA HIS A 134 3.12 13.18 -1.56
C HIS A 134 1.81 12.60 -1.02
N PHE A 135 0.73 12.81 -1.78
CA PHE A 135 -0.58 12.24 -1.46
C PHE A 135 -0.74 10.90 -2.20
N GLY A 136 -1.17 9.88 -1.47
CA GLY A 136 -1.47 8.56 -2.02
C GLY A 136 -2.75 7.98 -1.41
N ILE A 137 -3.15 6.82 -1.90
CA ILE A 137 -4.24 6.02 -1.32
C ILE A 137 -3.72 4.60 -1.16
N ASP A 138 -3.80 4.07 0.05
CA ASP A 138 -3.59 2.66 0.34
C ASP A 138 -4.91 1.91 0.35
N ALA A 139 -4.84 0.62 0.05
CA ALA A 139 -5.95 -0.30 0.19
C ALA A 139 -5.54 -1.45 1.10
N ALA A 140 -6.45 -1.90 1.94
CA ALA A 140 -6.25 -3.08 2.76
C ALA A 140 -7.42 -4.04 2.68
N LEU A 141 -7.13 -5.33 2.85
CA LEU A 141 -8.10 -6.41 2.88
C LEU A 141 -7.57 -7.54 3.76
N GLY A 142 -8.38 -8.07 4.67
CA GLY A 142 -7.96 -9.20 5.50
C GLY A 142 -9.08 -9.95 6.18
N VAL A 143 -8.70 -11.00 6.89
CA VAL A 143 -9.58 -11.86 7.69
C VAL A 143 -9.01 -11.95 9.10
N ARG A 144 -9.83 -11.72 10.12
CA ARG A 144 -9.41 -11.76 11.52
C ARG A 144 -10.25 -12.75 12.32
N TYR A 145 -9.60 -13.30 13.32
CA TYR A 145 -10.17 -14.11 14.38
C TYR A 145 -10.18 -13.31 15.69
N ALA A 146 -11.34 -13.25 16.34
CA ALA A 146 -11.55 -12.65 17.65
C ALA A 146 -11.40 -13.73 18.73
N PHE A 147 -10.44 -13.54 19.64
CA PHE A 147 -10.27 -14.40 20.80
C PHE A 147 -11.23 -13.94 21.92
N GLU A 148 -11.87 -14.90 22.59
CA GLU A 148 -12.63 -14.68 23.83
C GLU A 148 -11.70 -14.61 25.05
#